data_AF-A0A920DPR0-F1
#
_entry.id   AF-A0A920DPR0-F1
#
_cell.length_a   1.000
_cell.length_b   1.000
_cell.length_c   1.000
_cell.angle_alpha   90.00
_cell.angle_beta   90.00
_cell.angle_gamma   90.00
#
_symmetry.space_group_name_H-M   'P 1'
#
loop_
_entity.id
_entity.type
_entity.pdbx_description
1 polymer ?
#
loop_
_entity_poly.entity_id
_entity_poly.type
_entity_poly.pdbx_seq_one_letter_code
_entity_poly.pdbx_strand_id
1 'polypeptide(L)'
;MARNGCWFNTKDDKILGVRTSLGLEIKSKTVILTNGTFLNGLIHIGDKNFGGGRAAERSSTGITEDLEALGFVSGRMKTGTPPRVDGRTLDYSKMEEQPGDKDPGGFFLHAHK
;
A
#
# COMPACT_ATOMS: atom_id res chain seq x y z
N MET A 1 4.40 -6.93 27.19
CA MET A 1 4.55 -7.56 25.86
C MET A 1 4.75 -6.46 24.84
N ALA A 2 5.84 -6.49 24.06
CA ALA A 2 6.02 -5.54 22.96
C ALA A 2 4.91 -5.78 21.91
N ARG A 3 4.14 -4.73 21.59
CA ARG A 3 3.15 -4.79 20.51
C ARG A 3 3.93 -4.94 19.19
N ASN A 4 3.60 -5.93 18.37
CA ASN A 4 4.14 -6.03 17.01
C ASN A 4 3.36 -5.07 16.10
N GLY A 5 4.01 -4.02 15.58
CA GLY A 5 3.35 -3.04 14.71
C GLY A 5 4.04 -1.68 14.69
N CYS A 6 3.46 -0.70 14.02
CA CYS A 6 3.84 0.70 14.13
C CYS A 6 2.74 1.47 14.86
N TRP A 7 3.10 2.49 15.64
CA TRP A 7 2.12 3.30 16.38
C TRP A 7 2.53 4.76 16.44
N PHE A 8 1.58 5.63 16.75
CA PHE A 8 1.82 7.04 17.01
C PHE A 8 2.41 7.24 18.39
N ASN A 9 3.29 8.24 18.50
CA ASN A 9 3.62 8.83 19.78
C ASN A 9 2.82 10.12 19.91
N THR A 10 1.88 10.18 20.85
CA THR A 10 1.02 11.35 21.08
C THR A 10 1.17 11.88 22.50
N LYS A 11 0.93 13.19 22.66
CA LYS A 11 0.80 13.83 23.98
C LYS A 11 -0.17 15.01 23.85
N ASP A 12 -1.14 15.10 24.75
CA ASP A 12 -2.13 16.19 24.79
C ASP A 12 -2.77 16.45 23.39
N ASP A 13 -3.24 15.38 22.74
CA ASP A 13 -3.81 15.36 21.37
C ASP A 13 -2.89 15.87 20.25
N LYS A 14 -1.58 15.93 20.50
CA LYS A 14 -0.57 16.30 19.49
C LYS A 14 0.31 15.11 19.13
N ILE A 15 0.57 14.97 17.83
CA ILE A 15 1.55 14.01 17.32
C ILE A 15 2.97 14.49 17.69
N LEU A 16 3.79 13.55 18.18
CA LEU A 16 5.21 13.74 18.47
C LEU A 16 6.10 12.90 17.56
N GLY A 17 5.53 12.02 16.77
CA GLY A 17 6.22 11.13 15.85
C GLY A 17 5.57 9.75 15.77
N VAL A 18 6.36 8.76 15.36
CA VAL A 18 5.94 7.36 15.24
C VAL A 18 6.94 6.44 15.91
N ARG A 19 6.48 5.27 16.34
CA ARG A 19 7.35 4.15 16.73
C ARG A 19 7.21 3.04 15.70
N THR A 20 8.34 2.51 15.25
CA THR A 20 8.40 1.44 14.26
C THR A 20 8.22 0.07 14.91
N SER A 21 7.97 -0.95 14.08
CA SER A 21 7.89 -2.35 14.54
C SER A 21 9.17 -2.92 15.15
N LEU A 22 10.31 -2.27 14.88
CA LEU A 22 11.59 -2.57 15.53
C LEU A 22 11.73 -1.89 16.90
N GLY A 23 10.72 -1.13 17.31
CA GLY A 23 10.70 -0.40 18.57
C GLY A 23 11.42 0.94 18.53
N LEU A 24 11.89 1.40 17.36
CA LEU A 24 12.57 2.70 17.20
C LEU A 24 11.57 3.84 17.19
N GLU A 25 11.88 4.93 17.90
CA GLU A 25 11.07 6.14 17.91
C GLU A 25 11.64 7.19 16.96
N ILE A 26 10.80 7.65 16.03
CA ILE A 26 11.14 8.70 15.06
C ILE A 26 10.28 9.91 15.40
N LYS A 27 10.92 10.99 15.87
CA LYS A 27 10.23 12.23 16.26
C LYS A 27 9.88 13.07 15.04
N SER A 28 8.67 13.64 15.03
CA SER A 28 8.26 14.62 14.03
C SER A 28 7.14 15.52 14.56
N LYS A 29 7.00 16.71 13.98
CA LYS A 29 5.87 17.62 14.29
C LYS A 29 4.62 17.28 13.48
N THR A 30 4.79 16.58 12.36
CA THR A 30 3.74 16.20 11.42
C THR A 30 4.04 14.80 10.90
N VAL A 31 3.02 13.98 10.73
CA VAL A 31 3.08 12.64 10.13
C VAL A 31 2.07 12.61 8.99
N ILE A 32 2.52 12.19 7.80
CA ILE A 32 1.66 12.00 6.62
C ILE A 32 1.55 10.50 6.36
N LEU A 33 0.31 10.02 6.26
CA LEU A 33 -0.01 8.60 6.06
C LEU A 33 -0.30 8.33 4.58
N THR A 34 0.51 7.49 3.95
CA THR A 34 0.38 7.08 2.53
C THR A 34 0.48 5.56 2.38
N ASN A 35 -0.23 4.85 3.26
CA ASN A 35 -0.01 3.43 3.52
C ASN A 35 -0.48 2.50 2.38
N GLY A 36 -1.18 3.01 1.37
CA GLY A 36 -1.71 2.21 0.26
C GLY A 36 -2.51 1.00 0.76
N THR A 37 -2.19 -0.18 0.25
CA THR A 37 -2.86 -1.45 0.56
C THR A 37 -2.31 -2.18 1.78
N PHE A 38 -1.41 -1.56 2.56
CA PHE A 38 -0.65 -2.27 3.60
C PHE A 38 -1.34 -2.33 4.98
N LEU A 39 -2.14 -1.33 5.36
CA LEU A 39 -2.80 -1.29 6.67
C LEU A 39 -3.76 -2.47 6.83
N ASN A 40 -3.46 -3.35 7.79
CA ASN A 40 -4.20 -4.58 8.05
C ASN A 40 -4.54 -5.36 6.75
N GLY A 41 -3.62 -5.29 5.78
CA GLY A 41 -3.76 -5.84 4.44
C GLY A 41 -3.91 -7.36 4.44
N LEU A 42 -4.79 -7.86 3.58
CA LEU A 42 -5.10 -9.27 3.44
C LEU A 42 -5.13 -9.64 1.95
N ILE A 43 -4.36 -10.67 1.59
CA ILE A 43 -4.34 -11.22 0.23
C ILE A 43 -5.30 -12.40 0.17
N HIS A 44 -6.12 -12.41 -0.87
CA HIS A 44 -7.12 -13.45 -1.14
C HIS A 44 -6.74 -14.21 -2.42
N ILE A 45 -6.54 -15.53 -2.33
CA ILE A 45 -6.31 -16.42 -3.48
C ILE A 45 -7.24 -17.63 -3.34
N GLY A 46 -8.37 -17.60 -4.05
CA GLY A 46 -9.46 -18.55 -3.81
C GLY A 46 -9.89 -18.49 -2.34
N ASP A 47 -9.88 -19.63 -1.66
CA ASP A 47 -10.20 -19.73 -0.23
C ASP A 47 -9.01 -19.45 0.70
N LYS A 48 -7.79 -19.33 0.14
CA LYS A 48 -6.58 -19.05 0.92
C LYS A 48 -6.47 -17.55 1.20
N ASN A 49 -6.33 -17.23 2.48
CA ASN A 49 -6.16 -15.86 2.96
C ASN A 49 -4.87 -15.77 3.78
N PHE A 50 -4.06 -14.74 3.52
CA PHE A 50 -2.84 -14.50 4.29
C PHE A 50 -2.53 -13.00 4.39
N GLY A 51 -1.91 -12.61 5.50
CA GLY A 51 -1.56 -11.21 5.75
C GLY A 51 -0.53 -10.71 4.74
N GLY A 52 -0.81 -9.56 4.13
CA GLY A 52 0.07 -8.96 3.15
C GLY A 52 -0.48 -7.65 2.60
N GLY A 53 0.40 -6.67 2.40
CA GLY A 53 0.04 -5.43 1.71
C GLY A 53 0.06 -5.58 0.19
N ARG A 54 1.02 -6.35 -0.31
CA ARG A 54 1.23 -6.72 -1.71
C ARG A 54 1.76 -8.14 -1.78
N ALA A 55 1.74 -8.76 -2.96
CA ALA A 55 2.30 -10.09 -3.14
C ALA A 55 3.75 -10.14 -2.63
N ALA A 56 4.06 -11.11 -1.76
CA ALA A 56 5.34 -11.27 -1.07
C ALA A 56 5.75 -10.16 -0.06
N GLU A 57 4.88 -9.17 0.20
CA GLU A 57 5.14 -8.10 1.16
C GLU A 57 4.19 -8.18 2.36
N ARG A 58 4.74 -8.11 3.59
CA ARG A 58 3.94 -8.20 4.83
C ARG A 58 3.01 -6.99 4.98
N SER A 59 1.87 -7.20 5.66
CA SER A 59 0.98 -6.13 6.07
C SER A 59 1.57 -5.31 7.22
N SER A 60 1.14 -4.05 7.34
CA SER A 60 1.43 -3.18 8.48
C SER A 60 0.27 -3.22 9.48
N THR A 61 0.59 -3.23 10.77
CA THR A 61 -0.38 -3.29 11.89
C THR A 61 -0.10 -2.18 12.91
N GLY A 62 -1.05 -1.86 13.79
CA GLY A 62 -0.92 -0.91 14.90
C GLY A 62 -1.49 0.47 14.58
N ILE A 63 -1.13 1.05 13.43
CA ILE A 63 -1.57 2.40 13.04
C ILE A 63 -3.09 2.48 12.87
N THR A 64 -3.74 1.43 12.37
CA THR A 64 -5.21 1.41 12.23
C THR A 64 -5.87 1.46 13.61
N GLU A 65 -5.38 0.69 14.56
CA GLU A 65 -5.91 0.64 15.92
C GLU A 65 -5.70 1.98 16.66
N ASP A 66 -4.58 2.67 16.41
CA ASP A 66 -4.37 4.01 16.95
C ASP A 66 -5.33 5.05 16.35
N LEU A 67 -5.61 4.98 15.04
CA LEU A 67 -6.59 5.86 14.41
C LEU A 67 -7.99 5.63 15.00
N GLU A 68 -8.39 4.38 15.19
CA GLU A 68 -9.66 4.02 15.83
C GLU A 68 -9.73 4.53 17.28
N ALA A 69 -8.64 4.41 18.04
CA ALA A 69 -8.55 4.94 19.41
C ALA A 69 -8.68 6.47 19.47
N LEU A 70 -8.29 7.17 18.41
CA LEU A 70 -8.48 8.62 18.24
C LEU A 70 -9.88 9.00 17.72
N GLY A 71 -10.77 8.03 17.51
CA GLY A 71 -12.15 8.25 17.08
C GLY A 71 -12.39 8.21 15.56
N PHE A 72 -11.40 7.78 14.76
CA PHE A 72 -11.63 7.54 13.34
C PHE A 72 -12.37 6.21 13.14
N VAL A 73 -13.17 6.14 12.07
CA VAL A 73 -13.82 4.89 11.65
C VAL A 73 -12.97 4.23 10.57
N SER A 74 -12.64 2.95 10.75
CA SER A 74 -11.95 2.15 9.74
C SER A 74 -12.92 1.24 8.99
N GLY A 75 -12.55 0.87 7.75
CA GLY A 75 -13.29 -0.07 6.91
C GLY A 75 -12.34 -0.85 6.01
N ARG A 76 -12.87 -1.84 5.28
CA ARG A 76 -12.07 -2.66 4.36
C ARG A 76 -12.54 -2.50 2.92
N MET A 77 -11.59 -2.16 2.05
CA MET A 77 -11.77 -2.19 0.60
C MET A 77 -11.00 -3.38 0.02
N LYS A 78 -11.53 -3.99 -1.04
CA LYS A 78 -10.88 -5.08 -1.77
C LYS A 78 -10.74 -4.71 -3.24
N THR A 79 -9.55 -4.91 -3.77
CA THR A 79 -9.26 -4.77 -5.20
C THR A 79 -8.59 -6.06 -5.70
N GLY A 80 -8.77 -6.35 -6.98
CA GLY A 80 -8.19 -7.52 -7.64
C GLY A 80 -7.01 -7.13 -8.52
N THR A 81 -6.09 -8.06 -8.72
CA THR A 81 -5.03 -7.93 -9.72
C THR A 81 -5.00 -9.20 -10.58
N PRO A 82 -4.97 -9.09 -11.93
CA PRO A 82 -4.94 -10.27 -12.78
C PRO A 82 -3.63 -11.07 -12.59
N PRO A 83 -3.61 -12.37 -12.92
CA PRO A 83 -2.37 -13.14 -12.89
C PRO A 83 -1.35 -12.57 -13.89
N ARG A 84 -0.06 -12.76 -13.59
CA ARG A 84 1.02 -12.43 -14.52
C ARG A 84 1.33 -13.68 -15.33
N VAL A 85 1.33 -13.56 -16.65
CA VAL A 85 1.56 -14.67 -17.59
C VAL A 85 2.89 -14.50 -18.30
N ASP A 86 3.54 -15.59 -18.66
CA ASP A 86 4.75 -15.58 -19.47
C ASP A 86 4.39 -15.30 -20.94
N GLY A 87 4.82 -14.17 -21.47
CA GLY A 87 4.52 -13.75 -22.84
C GLY A 87 4.92 -14.77 -23.90
N ARG A 88 5.96 -15.58 -23.67
CA ARG A 88 6.42 -16.61 -24.62
C ARG A 88 5.43 -17.76 -24.80
N THR A 89 4.48 -17.89 -23.89
CA THR A 89 3.44 -18.94 -23.93
C THR A 89 2.16 -18.49 -24.63
N LEU A 90 2.13 -17.23 -25.09
CA LEU A 90 0.97 -16.64 -25.76
C LEU A 90 1.09 -16.78 -27.28
N ASP A 91 -0.05 -17.10 -27.91
CA ASP A 91 -0.18 -17.09 -29.36
C ASP A 91 -0.65 -15.70 -29.84
N TYR A 92 0.32 -14.82 -30.13
CA TYR A 92 0.05 -13.45 -30.59
C TYR A 92 -0.60 -13.38 -31.97
N SER A 93 -0.52 -14.45 -32.78
CA SER A 93 -1.15 -14.48 -34.11
C SER A 93 -2.68 -14.42 -34.06
N LYS A 94 -3.26 -14.70 -32.88
CA LYS A 94 -4.69 -14.64 -32.60
C LYS A 94 -5.14 -13.34 -31.94
N MET A 95 -4.24 -12.38 -31.75
CA MET A 95 -4.51 -11.12 -31.04
C MET A 95 -4.43 -9.93 -32.00
N GLU A 96 -5.10 -8.85 -31.65
CA GLU A 96 -4.99 -7.57 -32.35
C GLU A 96 -3.91 -6.71 -31.68
N GLU A 97 -2.92 -6.26 -32.45
CA GLU A 97 -1.87 -5.36 -31.95
C GLU A 97 -2.43 -3.94 -31.73
N GLN A 98 -2.12 -3.33 -30.59
CA GLN A 98 -2.52 -1.97 -30.23
C GLN A 98 -1.24 -1.12 -30.06
N PRO A 99 -0.76 -0.46 -31.13
CA PRO A 99 0.43 0.39 -31.03
C PRO A 99 0.13 1.64 -30.19
N GLY A 100 1.18 2.23 -29.62
CA GLY A 100 1.07 3.56 -29.02
C GLY A 100 0.80 4.64 -30.07
N ASP A 101 0.52 5.85 -29.60
CA ASP A 101 0.34 7.01 -30.48
C ASP A 101 1.60 7.29 -31.31
N LYS A 102 1.41 7.73 -32.56
CA LYS A 102 2.52 8.07 -33.48
C LYS A 102 3.39 9.22 -32.98
N ASP A 103 2.78 10.16 -32.27
CA ASP A 103 3.44 11.28 -31.61
C ASP A 103 3.04 11.25 -30.12
N PRO A 104 3.83 10.56 -29.26
CA PRO A 104 3.43 10.34 -27.88
C PRO A 104 3.50 11.62 -27.04
N GLY A 105 2.40 11.91 -26.35
CA GLY A 105 2.34 13.01 -25.39
C GLY A 105 3.31 12.80 -24.23
N GLY A 106 3.95 13.89 -23.80
CA GLY A 106 4.72 13.88 -22.55
C GLY A 106 3.79 13.86 -21.35
N PHE A 107 4.13 13.12 -20.29
CA PHE A 107 3.40 13.15 -19.01
C PHE A 107 3.56 14.48 -18.26
N PHE A 108 4.65 15.21 -18.55
CA PHE A 108 4.98 16.49 -17.92
C PHE A 108 5.06 17.60 -18.97
N LEU A 109 4.69 18.81 -18.56
CA LEU A 109 4.68 19.99 -19.42
C LEU A 109 6.06 20.35 -20.02
N HIS A 110 7.16 19.90 -19.39
CA HIS A 110 8.53 20.20 -19.82
C HIS A 110 9.27 19.01 -20.42
N ALA A 111 8.58 17.92 -20.74
CA ALA A 111 9.21 16.72 -21.29
C ALA A 111 9.76 16.90 -22.71
N HIS A 112 9.34 17.95 -23.43
CA HIS A 112 9.63 18.20 -24.84
C HIS A 112 10.28 19.56 -25.12
N LYS A 113 11.00 20.13 -24.13
CA LYS A 113 11.89 21.29 -24.35
C LYS A 113 13.32 20.84 -24.59
#